data_AF-A0A2T7PBE9-F1
#
_entry.id   AF-A0A2T7PBE9-F1
#
_cell.length_a   1.000
_cell.length_b   1.000
_cell.length_c   1.000
_cell.angle_alpha   90.00
_cell.angle_beta   90.00
_cell.angle_gamma   90.00
#
_symmetry.space_group_name_H-M   'P 1'
#
loop_
_entity.id
_entity.type
_entity.pdbx_description
1 polymer ?
#
loop_
_entity_poly.entity_id
_entity_poly.type
_entity_poly.pdbx_seq_one_letter_code
_entity_poly.pdbx_strand_id
1 'polypeptide(L)'
;MSTFKFNFLPSAEDHDLTRETLSENLHDDGCPADDTDNLACELQLPSSKIEAKGLDTAEFYFKGHHLQILSGPSVEDHLLNSSALSSLALKNAIARHSDLEAGKYEGGLKLWECAVDLCQYLEECDISMPGCSVLELGCGGGLPGILAAKMGADIVHFQDFV
;
A
#
# COMPACT_ATOMS: atom_id res chain seq x y z
N MET A 1 -15.57 26.70 -2.90
CA MET A 1 -15.21 25.34 -2.47
C MET A 1 -13.86 25.04 -3.09
N SER A 2 -12.82 24.83 -2.28
CA SER A 2 -11.49 24.52 -2.78
C SER A 2 -11.43 23.04 -3.11
N THR A 3 -11.29 22.69 -4.38
CA THR A 3 -11.13 21.30 -4.82
C THR A 3 -9.68 20.90 -4.60
N PHE A 4 -9.44 19.84 -3.81
CA PHE A 4 -8.11 19.23 -3.72
C PHE A 4 -7.74 18.66 -5.08
N LYS A 5 -6.60 19.07 -5.64
CA LYS A 5 -6.15 18.68 -6.98
C LYS A 5 -4.78 18.02 -6.86
N PHE A 6 -4.68 16.77 -7.25
CA PHE A 6 -3.38 16.13 -7.40
C PHE A 6 -2.67 16.71 -8.61
N ASN A 7 -1.43 17.14 -8.43
CA ASN A 7 -0.61 17.83 -9.45
C ASN A 7 0.05 16.84 -10.43
N PHE A 8 -0.69 15.83 -10.90
CA PHE A 8 -0.18 14.81 -11.82
C PHE A 8 -0.24 15.22 -13.30
N LEU A 9 -0.82 16.38 -13.61
CA LEU A 9 -0.88 16.92 -14.98
C LEU A 9 -0.05 18.20 -15.05
N PRO A 10 0.71 18.41 -16.15
CA PRO A 10 1.35 19.69 -16.40
C PRO A 10 0.27 20.78 -16.42
N SER A 11 0.56 21.92 -15.80
CA SER A 11 -0.37 23.04 -15.82
C SER A 11 -0.48 23.58 -17.24
N ALA A 12 -1.62 24.20 -17.61
CA ALA A 12 -1.84 24.71 -18.97
C ALA A 12 -0.87 25.86 -19.38
N GLU A 13 0.06 26.23 -18.51
CA GLU A 13 1.14 27.19 -18.75
C GLU A 13 2.51 26.51 -19.04
N ASP A 14 2.59 25.18 -18.94
CA ASP A 14 3.82 24.43 -19.24
C ASP A 14 3.95 24.22 -20.74
N HIS A 15 4.59 25.18 -21.41
CA HIS A 15 5.10 25.02 -22.76
C HIS A 15 6.14 23.89 -22.80
N ASP A 16 5.69 22.72 -23.27
CA ASP A 16 6.46 21.61 -23.85
C ASP A 16 7.93 21.53 -23.42
N LEU A 17 8.15 21.24 -22.13
CA LEU A 17 9.46 20.79 -21.67
C LEU A 17 9.60 19.33 -22.09
N THR A 18 10.15 19.16 -23.29
CA THR A 18 10.67 17.86 -23.73
C THR A 18 11.53 17.24 -22.62
N ARG A 19 11.55 15.90 -22.62
CA ARG A 19 12.15 15.02 -21.61
C ARG A 19 13.61 15.34 -21.22
N GLU A 20 14.30 16.18 -21.99
CA GLU A 20 15.66 16.66 -21.72
C GLU A 20 15.71 17.77 -20.66
N THR A 21 14.72 18.68 -20.62
CA THR A 21 14.72 19.86 -19.74
C THR A 21 14.40 19.57 -18.27
N LEU A 22 13.81 18.42 -17.94
CA LEU A 22 13.56 18.01 -16.55
C LEU A 22 14.84 17.54 -15.83
N SER A 23 15.92 17.28 -16.58
CA SER A 23 17.19 16.85 -16.00
C SER A 23 18.03 18.00 -15.43
N GLU A 24 17.80 19.24 -15.86
CA GLU A 24 18.68 20.37 -15.53
C GLU A 24 18.23 21.19 -14.31
N ASN A 25 16.99 21.02 -13.81
CA ASN A 25 16.42 21.84 -12.73
C ASN A 25 16.22 21.09 -11.40
N LEU A 26 16.85 19.93 -11.22
CA LEU A 26 17.01 19.35 -9.89
C LEU A 26 18.07 20.16 -9.14
N HIS A 27 17.62 21.22 -8.44
CA HIS A 27 18.45 21.80 -7.39
C HIS A 27 18.73 20.70 -6.36
N ASP A 28 20.01 20.33 -6.28
CA ASP A 28 20.60 19.45 -5.29
C ASP A 28 20.51 20.08 -3.91
N ASP A 29 19.31 20.06 -3.31
CA ASP A 29 19.16 20.17 -1.86
C ASP A 29 19.62 18.83 -1.29
N GLY A 30 20.95 18.66 -1.22
CA GLY A 30 21.66 17.43 -0.91
C GLY A 30 21.02 16.64 0.22
N CYS A 31 20.14 15.71 -0.14
CA CYS A 31 19.88 14.53 0.65
C CYS A 31 21.16 13.70 0.54
N PRO A 32 21.81 13.29 1.64
CA PRO A 32 22.94 12.40 1.55
C PRO A 32 22.52 11.21 0.70
N ALA A 33 23.24 10.96 -0.40
CA ALA A 33 23.11 9.73 -1.14
C ALA A 33 23.49 8.59 -0.19
N ASP A 34 22.50 8.04 0.49
CA ASP A 34 22.61 6.71 1.06
C ASP A 34 22.57 5.77 -0.15
N ASP A 35 23.73 5.57 -0.76
CA ASP A 35 24.04 4.59 -1.82
C ASP A 35 23.89 3.17 -1.26
N THR A 36 22.73 2.87 -0.69
CA THR A 36 22.25 1.50 -0.57
C THR A 36 21.28 1.30 -1.72
N ASP A 37 21.66 0.42 -2.65
CA ASP A 37 20.78 -0.11 -3.70
C ASP A 37 19.58 -0.82 -3.03
N ASN A 38 18.62 -0.05 -2.52
CA ASN A 38 17.34 -0.56 -2.01
C ASN A 38 16.46 -0.88 -3.22
N LEU A 39 16.89 -1.89 -3.99
CA LEU A 39 16.08 -2.49 -5.04
C LEU A 39 14.78 -3.01 -4.40
N ALA A 40 13.65 -2.57 -4.96
CA ALA A 40 12.35 -3.11 -4.57
C ALA A 40 12.36 -4.63 -4.71
N CYS A 41 12.15 -5.34 -3.59
CA CYS A 41 12.10 -6.78 -3.57
C CYS A 41 10.71 -7.26 -4.00
N GLU A 42 10.62 -8.09 -5.04
CA GLU A 42 9.37 -8.73 -5.40
C GLU A 42 9.04 -9.84 -4.39
N LEU A 43 7.92 -9.70 -3.68
CA LEU A 43 7.42 -10.73 -2.80
C LEU A 43 6.50 -11.70 -3.57
N GLN A 44 7.01 -12.89 -3.86
CA GLN A 44 6.17 -13.97 -4.41
C GLN A 44 5.47 -14.73 -3.27
N LEU A 45 4.17 -14.48 -3.12
CA LEU A 45 3.35 -15.21 -2.16
C LEU A 45 2.83 -16.52 -2.78
N PRO A 46 2.99 -17.67 -2.10
CA PRO A 46 2.44 -18.93 -2.58
C PRO A 46 0.92 -18.87 -2.59
N SER A 47 0.29 -19.47 -3.60
CA SER A 47 -1.18 -19.53 -3.75
C SER A 47 -1.87 -20.43 -2.71
N SER A 48 -1.10 -21.02 -1.78
CA SER A 48 -1.64 -21.84 -0.71
C SER A 48 -2.53 -21.01 0.20
N LYS A 49 -3.70 -21.55 0.57
CA LYS A 49 -4.60 -20.92 1.52
C LYS A 49 -3.86 -20.70 2.85
N ILE A 50 -3.71 -19.44 3.25
CA ILE A 50 -3.23 -19.10 4.58
C ILE A 50 -4.34 -19.45 5.57
N GLU A 51 -4.10 -20.42 6.46
CA GLU A 51 -5.04 -20.71 7.54
C GLU A 51 -4.84 -19.69 8.66
N ALA A 52 -5.63 -18.61 8.65
CA ALA A 52 -5.68 -17.63 9.73
C ALA A 52 -6.51 -18.11 10.94
N LYS A 53 -6.43 -19.39 11.30
CA LYS A 53 -7.22 -19.94 12.42
C LYS A 53 -6.80 -19.28 13.74
N GLY A 54 -7.76 -18.65 14.42
CA GLY A 54 -7.54 -18.00 15.72
C GLY A 54 -6.96 -16.59 15.63
N LEU A 55 -6.96 -15.97 14.45
CA LEU A 55 -6.66 -14.54 14.29
C LEU A 55 -7.97 -13.78 14.06
N ASP A 56 -8.12 -12.63 14.71
CA ASP A 56 -9.29 -11.78 14.48
C ASP A 56 -9.18 -11.11 13.12
N THR A 57 -10.33 -10.89 12.49
CA THR A 57 -10.42 -10.23 11.19
C THR A 57 -11.41 -9.08 11.24
N ALA A 58 -11.14 -8.03 10.47
CA ALA A 58 -12.13 -7.05 10.07
C ALA A 58 -12.75 -7.51 8.75
N GLU A 59 -14.08 -7.49 8.68
CA GLU A 59 -14.85 -7.91 7.51
C GLU A 59 -15.39 -6.71 6.75
N PHE A 60 -15.28 -6.74 5.42
CA PHE A 60 -15.76 -5.70 4.52
C PHE A 60 -16.57 -6.31 3.38
N TYR A 61 -17.62 -5.60 2.98
CA TYR A 61 -18.54 -6.03 1.94
C TYR A 61 -18.68 -4.92 0.90
N PHE A 62 -18.25 -5.19 -0.32
CA PHE A 62 -18.28 -4.24 -1.45
C PHE A 62 -18.68 -4.96 -2.72
N LYS A 63 -19.65 -4.43 -3.48
CA LYS A 63 -20.12 -4.97 -4.78
C LYS A 63 -20.49 -6.47 -4.72
N GLY A 64 -20.98 -6.94 -3.57
CA GLY A 64 -21.28 -8.37 -3.35
C GLY A 64 -20.05 -9.25 -3.12
N HIS A 65 -18.86 -8.67 -2.97
CA HIS A 65 -17.64 -9.35 -2.57
C HIS A 65 -17.40 -9.19 -1.06
N HIS A 66 -17.05 -10.30 -0.42
CA HIS A 66 -16.63 -10.32 0.98
C HIS A 66 -15.11 -10.36 1.05
N LEU A 67 -14.52 -9.36 1.70
CA LEU A 67 -13.09 -9.24 1.95
C LEU A 67 -12.83 -9.26 3.46
N GLN A 68 -11.73 -9.89 3.84
CA GLN A 68 -11.32 -10.03 5.24
C GLN A 68 -9.87 -9.56 5.37
N ILE A 69 -9.61 -8.74 6.38
CA ILE A 69 -8.27 -8.27 6.74
C ILE A 69 -7.96 -8.75 8.14
N LEU A 70 -6.75 -9.28 8.33
CA LEU A 70 -6.28 -9.67 9.66
C LEU A 70 -6.13 -8.43 10.52
N SER A 71 -6.64 -8.48 11.74
CA SER A 71 -6.52 -7.35 12.67
C SER A 71 -5.05 -7.15 13.04
N GLY A 72 -4.60 -5.90 13.03
CA GLY A 72 -3.24 -5.53 13.45
C GLY A 72 -2.86 -6.14 14.81
N PRO A 73 -3.69 -5.98 15.86
CA PRO A 73 -3.42 -6.57 17.18
C PRO A 73 -3.25 -8.09 17.15
N SER A 74 -4.13 -8.83 16.45
CA SER A 74 -3.97 -10.30 16.36
C SER A 74 -2.71 -10.71 15.62
N VAL A 75 -2.34 -9.96 14.58
CA VAL A 75 -1.09 -10.19 13.83
C VAL A 75 0.11 -9.89 14.72
N GLU A 76 0.12 -8.77 15.42
CA GLU A 76 1.16 -8.37 16.36
C GLU A 76 1.36 -9.43 17.46
N ASP A 77 0.28 -9.84 18.13
CA ASP A 77 0.31 -10.88 19.16
C ASP A 77 0.86 -12.19 18.61
N HIS A 78 0.42 -12.61 17.42
CA HIS A 78 0.92 -13.82 16.79
C HIS A 78 2.41 -13.71 16.44
N LEU A 79 2.85 -12.57 15.92
CA LEU A 79 4.24 -12.31 15.54
C LEU A 79 5.17 -12.26 16.77
N LEU A 80 4.74 -11.64 17.87
CA LEU A 80 5.50 -11.60 19.12
C LEU A 80 5.69 -12.99 19.74
N ASN A 81 4.65 -13.83 19.66
CA ASN A 81 4.66 -15.19 20.20
C ASN A 81 5.26 -16.24 19.24
N SER A 82 5.51 -15.87 17.98
CA SER A 82 6.11 -16.76 16.99
C SER A 82 7.62 -16.85 17.16
N SER A 83 8.12 -18.08 17.31
CA SER A 83 9.55 -18.39 17.30
C SER A 83 10.20 -18.17 15.92
N ALA A 84 9.39 -17.98 14.86
CA ALA A 84 9.86 -17.81 13.49
C ALA A 84 10.31 -16.38 13.15
N LEU A 85 10.10 -15.40 14.04
CA LEU A 85 10.41 -14.01 13.72
C LEU A 85 11.90 -13.73 13.91
N SER A 86 12.63 -13.69 12.79
CA SER A 86 14.07 -13.43 12.69
C SER A 86 14.45 -11.95 12.84
N SER A 87 13.52 -11.02 12.63
CA SER A 87 13.78 -9.57 12.71
C SER A 87 13.53 -9.01 14.11
N LEU A 88 14.61 -8.77 14.85
CA LEU A 88 14.58 -8.03 16.12
C LEU A 88 13.99 -6.62 15.94
N ALA A 89 14.07 -6.03 14.75
CA ALA A 89 13.54 -4.70 14.45
C ALA A 89 12.00 -4.67 14.50
N LEU A 90 11.32 -5.65 13.91
CA LEU A 90 9.85 -5.71 13.91
C LEU A 90 9.30 -5.94 15.34
N LYS A 91 9.93 -6.85 16.11
CA LYS A 91 9.59 -7.05 17.53
C LYS A 91 9.76 -5.76 18.34
N ASN A 92 10.82 -5.01 18.04
CA ASN A 92 11.12 -3.74 18.70
C ASN A 92 10.14 -2.62 18.34
N ALA A 93 9.67 -2.57 17.10
CA ALA A 93 8.66 -1.60 16.65
C ALA A 93 7.31 -1.88 17.31
N ILE A 94 6.82 -3.12 17.22
CA ILE A 94 5.56 -3.56 17.86
C ILE A 94 5.60 -3.27 19.37
N ALA A 95 6.68 -3.63 20.06
CA ALA A 95 6.78 -3.43 21.51
C ALA A 95 6.86 -1.95 21.95
N ARG A 96 7.26 -1.04 21.06
CA ARG A 96 7.37 0.40 21.36
C ARG A 96 6.12 1.19 21.03
N HIS A 97 5.15 0.59 20.33
CA HIS A 97 4.01 1.31 19.75
C HIS A 97 4.44 2.62 19.04
N SER A 98 5.62 2.57 18.41
CA SER A 98 6.14 3.67 17.59
C SER A 98 5.58 3.45 16.19
N ASP A 99 4.75 4.38 15.73
CA ASP A 99 4.11 4.28 14.43
C ASP A 99 4.97 4.87 13.30
N LEU A 100 5.85 5.86 13.58
CA LEU A 100 6.62 6.58 12.56
C LEU A 100 7.98 7.09 13.07
N GLU A 101 8.99 6.24 13.12
CA GLU A 101 10.40 6.68 13.03
C GLU A 101 10.81 6.89 11.55
N ALA A 102 11.21 8.11 11.20
CA ALA A 102 11.64 8.44 9.84
C ALA A 102 12.82 7.55 9.39
N GLY A 103 12.68 6.92 8.21
CA GLY A 103 13.69 6.03 7.64
C GLY A 103 13.64 4.58 8.17
N LYS A 104 12.60 4.22 8.94
CA LYS A 104 12.34 2.82 9.35
C LYS A 104 10.92 2.42 8.98
N TYR A 105 10.79 1.29 8.28
CA TYR A 105 9.49 0.68 8.06
C TYR A 105 9.00 0.01 9.36
N GLU A 106 8.06 0.64 10.05
CA GLU A 106 7.49 0.13 11.31
C GLU A 106 6.24 -0.75 11.11
N GLY A 107 5.78 -0.88 9.86
CA GLY A 107 4.81 -1.89 9.42
C GLY A 107 3.50 -1.33 8.84
N GLY A 108 3.02 -1.95 7.76
CA GLY A 108 1.73 -1.67 7.11
C GLY A 108 0.52 -2.42 7.71
N LEU A 109 0.55 -2.72 9.02
CA LEU A 109 -0.52 -3.51 9.67
C LEU A 109 -1.80 -2.72 9.93
N LYS A 110 -1.72 -1.38 9.94
CA LYS A 110 -2.88 -0.52 10.08
C LYS A 110 -3.60 -0.38 8.74
N LEU A 111 -4.89 -0.72 8.73
CA LEU A 111 -5.78 -0.31 7.66
C LEU A 111 -6.17 1.16 7.88
N TRP A 112 -5.81 2.03 6.93
CA TRP A 112 -6.22 3.42 6.94
C TRP A 112 -7.67 3.57 6.49
N GLU A 113 -8.44 4.43 7.15
CA GLU A 113 -9.86 4.65 6.88
C GLU A 113 -10.11 5.05 5.40
N CYS A 114 -9.19 5.82 4.82
CA CYS A 114 -9.27 6.23 3.41
C CYS A 114 -9.23 5.07 2.41
N ALA A 115 -8.66 3.90 2.77
CA ALA A 115 -8.70 2.72 1.93
C ALA A 115 -10.13 2.15 1.85
N VAL A 116 -10.87 2.20 2.96
CA VAL A 116 -12.29 1.81 3.02
C VAL A 116 -13.14 2.83 2.26
N ASP A 117 -12.88 4.13 2.45
CA ASP A 117 -13.58 5.20 1.73
C ASP A 117 -13.39 5.06 0.21
N LEU A 118 -12.18 4.71 -0.24
CA LEU A 118 -11.91 4.46 -1.66
C LEU A 118 -12.70 3.25 -2.18
N CYS A 119 -12.75 2.14 -1.44
CA CYS A 119 -13.57 0.99 -1.82
C CYS A 119 -15.06 1.34 -1.95
N GLN A 120 -15.60 2.10 -1.00
CA GLN A 120 -16.98 2.59 -1.05
C GLN A 120 -17.20 3.49 -2.26
N TYR A 121 -16.29 4.42 -2.52
CA TYR A 121 -16.37 5.31 -3.67
C TYR A 121 -16.36 4.55 -5.01
N LEU A 122 -15.49 3.54 -5.15
CA LEU A 122 -15.45 2.67 -6.34
C LEU A 122 -16.78 1.93 -6.51
N GLU A 123 -17.39 1.49 -5.42
CA GLU A 123 -18.69 0.85 -5.43
C GLU A 123 -19.82 1.82 -5.85
N GLU A 124 -19.87 2.99 -5.23
CA GLU A 124 -20.86 4.04 -5.50
C GLU A 124 -20.80 4.52 -6.95
N CYS A 125 -19.60 4.62 -7.52
CA CYS A 125 -19.40 5.01 -8.91
C CYS A 125 -19.71 3.90 -9.92
N ASP A 126 -20.04 2.69 -9.47
CA ASP A 126 -20.26 1.50 -10.31
C ASP A 126 -19.13 1.26 -11.31
N ILE A 127 -17.89 1.49 -10.86
CA ILE A 127 -16.71 1.28 -11.69
C ILE A 127 -16.59 -0.22 -11.97
N SER A 128 -16.30 -0.57 -13.22
CA SER A 128 -16.04 -1.94 -13.65
C SER A 128 -14.63 -2.00 -14.21
N MET A 129 -13.84 -2.98 -13.79
CA MET A 129 -12.43 -3.13 -14.17
C MET A 129 -12.05 -4.34 -15.07
N PRO A 130 -12.96 -5.04 -15.79
CA PRO A 130 -12.57 -6.05 -16.78
C PRO A 130 -11.54 -5.53 -17.79
N GLY A 131 -10.43 -6.25 -17.97
CA GLY A 131 -9.38 -5.85 -18.93
C GLY A 131 -8.44 -4.75 -18.43
N CYS A 132 -8.62 -4.24 -17.21
CA CYS A 132 -7.76 -3.20 -16.66
C CYS A 132 -6.48 -3.79 -16.03
N SER A 133 -5.38 -3.06 -16.17
CA SER A 133 -4.19 -3.22 -15.32
C SER A 133 -4.20 -2.14 -14.24
N VAL A 134 -4.20 -2.54 -12.98
CA VAL A 134 -4.33 -1.66 -11.82
C VAL A 134 -3.02 -1.63 -11.03
N LEU A 135 -2.64 -0.48 -10.51
CA LEU A 135 -1.51 -0.30 -9.60
C LEU A 135 -1.99 0.39 -8.32
N GLU A 136 -1.77 -0.24 -7.18
CA GLU A 136 -1.99 0.34 -5.86
C GLU A 136 -0.64 0.74 -5.23
N LEU A 137 -0.42 2.04 -5.10
CA LEU A 137 0.79 2.62 -4.49
C LEU A 137 0.55 2.87 -3.00
N GLY A 138 1.49 2.47 -2.15
CA GLY A 138 1.31 2.50 -0.70
C GLY A 138 0.14 1.60 -0.27
N CYS A 139 0.14 0.35 -0.77
CA CYS A 139 -1.01 -0.53 -0.66
C CYS A 139 -1.33 -0.98 0.77
N GLY A 140 -0.35 -1.01 1.68
CA GLY A 140 -0.48 -1.58 3.01
C GLY A 140 -1.07 -2.99 2.94
N GLY A 141 -2.28 -3.16 3.51
CA GLY A 141 -3.05 -4.41 3.43
C GLY A 141 -3.70 -4.73 2.07
N GLY A 142 -3.63 -3.82 1.10
CA GLY A 142 -4.04 -4.01 -0.31
C GLY A 142 -5.55 -4.04 -0.54
N LEU A 143 -6.36 -3.43 0.34
CA LEU A 143 -7.82 -3.55 0.29
C LEU A 143 -8.41 -3.07 -1.06
N PRO A 144 -8.13 -1.83 -1.53
CA PRO A 144 -8.54 -1.37 -2.85
C PRO A 144 -8.08 -2.26 -4.02
N GLY A 145 -6.82 -2.68 -4.05
CA GLY A 145 -6.29 -3.49 -5.15
C GLY A 145 -6.90 -4.89 -5.18
N ILE A 146 -7.13 -5.51 -4.01
CA ILE A 146 -7.84 -6.79 -3.94
C ILE A 146 -9.29 -6.64 -4.41
N LEU A 147 -9.96 -5.56 -4.03
CA LEU A 147 -11.31 -5.27 -4.53
C LEU A 147 -11.30 -5.10 -6.06
N ALA A 148 -10.32 -4.36 -6.62
CA ALA A 148 -10.16 -4.20 -8.07
C ALA A 148 -10.00 -5.55 -8.79
N ALA A 149 -9.20 -6.47 -8.23
CA ALA A 149 -9.07 -7.84 -8.75
C ALA A 149 -10.42 -8.59 -8.71
N LYS A 150 -11.19 -8.46 -7.62
CA LYS A 150 -12.54 -9.06 -7.52
C LYS A 150 -13.54 -8.46 -8.50
N MET A 151 -13.37 -7.20 -8.83
CA MET A 151 -14.16 -6.46 -9.84
C MET A 151 -13.69 -6.71 -11.28
N GLY A 152 -12.76 -7.65 -11.49
CA GLY A 152 -12.42 -8.17 -12.81
C GLY A 152 -11.14 -7.62 -13.44
N ALA A 153 -10.31 -6.86 -12.71
CA ALA A 153 -9.00 -6.45 -13.23
C ALA A 153 -8.16 -7.67 -13.65
N ASP A 154 -7.52 -7.58 -14.83
CA ASP A 154 -6.68 -8.65 -15.37
C ASP A 154 -5.38 -8.78 -14.58
N ILE A 155 -4.83 -7.64 -14.17
CA ILE A 155 -3.57 -7.53 -13.44
C ILE A 155 -3.73 -6.46 -12.36
N VAL A 156 -3.29 -6.77 -11.14
CA VAL A 156 -3.17 -5.80 -10.05
C VAL A 156 -1.76 -5.86 -9.49
N HIS A 157 -1.06 -4.73 -9.53
CA HIS A 157 0.25 -4.54 -8.92
C HIS A 157 0.09 -3.85 -7.57
N PHE A 158 0.80 -4.36 -6.56
CA PHE A 158 0.83 -3.80 -5.21
C PHE A 158 2.24 -3.30 -4.93
N GLN A 159 2.36 -2.07 -4.46
CA GLN A 159 3.63 -1.49 -4.05
C GLN A 159 3.48 -0.87 -2.67
N ASP A 160 4.44 -1.14 -1.79
CA ASP A 160 4.57 -0.48 -0.50
C ASP A 160 6.02 -0.04 -0.22
N PHE A 161 6.20 0.78 0.80
CA PHE A 161 7.52 1.20 1.25
C PHE A 161 8.23 0.05 1.98
N VAL A 162 9.52 -0.13 1.71
CA VAL A 162 10.39 -1.13 2.35
C VAL A 162 11.56 -0.44 3.02
#